data_AF-A0A379JN30-F1
#
_entry.id   AF-A0A379JN30-F1
#
_cell.length_a   1.000
_cell.length_b   1.000
_cell.length_c   1.000
_cell.angle_alpha   90.00
_cell.angle_beta   90.00
_cell.angle_gamma   90.00
#
_symmetry.space_group_name_H-M   'P 1'
#
loop_
_entity.id
_entity.type
_entity.pdbx_description
1 polymer ?
#
loop_
_entity_poly.entity_id
_entity_poly.type
_entity_poly.pdbx_seq_one_letter_code
_entity_poly.pdbx_strand_id
1 'polypeptide(L)'
;MTTKYETSGVGSSAVLMALRFPMGLGHTVAELRYLGRRSGRRIALPVSYARSGDTVIVRVGNAAAKNWWRNFRTPHSVSIRIDGDWLAGIGRLVAPGTIEHEEVEAVYLHEHPRQRTTATDPYLVIELARTQPNHTSRWRQWFTTVTAGEFLGFVAPAVAGALLLDTAPALVVAGLLLAAVVEGAVLGSFQSLVLRKWLRDFATGRWVRATVVGAVVAWTIGTVPVLYGDRITDWPPAVQAPVIAVGALVMVFAIGVAQWFVLRERTERAALWIWANAVGWIAGLAAFALITTPLWQPGQPTALIVGIGLLGGLAMAAAMAAVTGAFGVRMLDTRNLVSPH
;
A
#
# COMPACT_ATOMS: atom_id res chain seq x y z
N MET A 1 -4.35 29.06 19.47
CA MET A 1 -4.88 27.77 19.96
C MET A 1 -3.81 26.71 19.78
N THR A 2 -3.33 26.12 20.87
CA THR A 2 -2.25 25.12 20.87
C THR A 2 -2.75 23.81 20.26
N THR A 3 -2.10 23.34 19.20
CA THR A 3 -2.38 22.07 18.52
C THR A 3 -1.81 20.84 19.25
N LYS A 4 -1.15 21.07 20.38
CA LYS A 4 -0.33 20.07 21.08
C LYS A 4 -1.14 19.41 22.20
N TYR A 5 -1.05 18.08 22.29
CA TYR A 5 -1.65 17.32 23.39
C TYR A 5 -0.83 17.52 24.66
N GLU A 6 -1.51 17.70 25.78
CA GLU A 6 -0.93 17.84 27.10
C GLU A 6 -0.83 16.47 27.78
N THR A 7 0.30 16.21 28.43
CA THR A 7 0.49 14.98 29.20
C THR A 7 -0.03 15.15 30.62
N SER A 8 -0.52 14.07 31.24
CA SER A 8 -1.07 14.11 32.60
C SER A 8 -0.03 14.31 33.71
N GLY A 9 1.27 14.36 33.38
CA GLY A 9 2.37 14.57 34.33
C GLY A 9 3.75 14.18 33.76
N VAL A 10 4.81 14.46 34.50
CA VAL A 10 6.22 14.22 34.10
C VAL A 10 6.50 12.74 33.83
N GLY A 11 5.97 11.83 34.67
CA GLY A 11 6.10 10.39 34.46
C GLY A 11 5.40 9.89 33.19
N SER A 12 4.24 10.48 32.84
CA SER A 12 3.55 10.17 31.58
C SER A 12 4.37 10.60 30.36
N SER A 13 5.03 11.75 30.42
CA SER A 13 5.92 12.22 29.35
C SER A 13 7.11 11.28 29.12
N ALA A 14 7.74 10.79 30.19
CA ALA A 14 8.88 9.88 30.09
C ALA A 14 8.50 8.54 29.44
N VAL A 15 7.37 7.94 29.83
CA VAL A 15 6.88 6.69 29.24
C VAL A 15 6.46 6.88 27.78
N LEU A 16 5.77 7.98 27.45
CA LEU A 16 5.40 8.27 26.06
C LEU A 16 6.62 8.53 25.16
N MET A 17 7.69 9.08 25.72
CA MET A 17 8.97 9.24 25.01
C MET A 17 9.68 7.89 24.82
N ALA A 18 9.63 7.00 25.81
CA ALA A 18 10.15 5.63 25.70
C ALA A 18 9.41 4.79 24.63
N LEU A 19 8.09 4.96 24.49
CA LEU A 19 7.28 4.33 23.42
C LEU A 19 7.65 4.77 22.00
N ARG A 20 8.54 5.75 21.82
CA ARG A 20 9.07 6.16 20.52
C ARG A 20 10.33 5.39 20.13
N PHE A 21 10.93 4.64 21.06
CA PHE A 21 12.10 3.82 20.80
C PHE A 21 11.68 2.38 20.46
N PRO A 22 12.34 1.71 19.50
CA PRO A 22 11.92 0.43 18.95
C PRO A 22 12.09 -0.80 19.88
N MET A 23 12.53 -0.62 21.13
CA MET A 23 12.74 -1.73 22.08
C MET A 23 11.80 -1.66 23.29
N GLY A 24 10.97 -2.70 23.47
CA GLY A 24 10.65 -3.25 24.80
C GLY A 24 9.27 -3.02 25.41
N LEU A 25 8.42 -2.09 24.90
CA LEU A 25 7.11 -1.78 25.54
C LEU A 25 5.90 -1.71 24.58
N GLY A 26 6.12 -1.79 23.25
CA GLY A 26 5.05 -1.56 22.25
C GLY A 26 3.87 -2.55 22.30
N HIS A 27 4.09 -3.74 22.85
CA HIS A 27 3.07 -4.79 22.89
C HIS A 27 2.16 -4.76 24.13
N THR A 28 2.49 -3.97 25.15
CA THR A 28 1.70 -3.93 26.41
C THR A 28 1.29 -2.53 26.82
N VAL A 29 1.93 -1.49 26.26
CA VAL A 29 1.64 -0.09 26.57
C VAL A 29 1.42 0.71 25.28
N ALA A 30 0.35 1.49 25.24
CA ALA A 30 -0.06 2.33 24.12
C ALA A 30 -0.22 3.80 24.53
N GLU A 31 -0.16 4.70 23.56
CA GLU A 31 -0.47 6.12 23.77
C GLU A 31 -1.97 6.36 23.54
N LEU A 32 -2.71 6.75 24.58
CA LEU A 32 -4.12 7.13 24.49
C LEU A 32 -4.27 8.64 24.36
N ARG A 33 -5.11 9.10 23.43
CA ARG A 33 -5.43 10.51 23.20
C ARG A 33 -6.93 10.74 23.16
N TYR A 34 -7.40 11.78 23.86
CA TYR A 34 -8.81 12.18 23.83
C TYR A 34 -8.97 13.68 24.13
N LEU A 35 -10.16 14.19 23.87
CA LEU A 35 -10.58 15.54 24.26
C LEU A 35 -11.38 15.47 25.57
N GLY A 36 -10.96 16.19 26.61
CA GLY A 36 -11.67 16.23 27.88
C GLY A 36 -13.07 16.83 27.72
N ARG A 37 -14.12 16.11 28.16
CA ARG A 37 -15.52 16.52 27.96
C ARG A 37 -15.86 17.86 28.62
N ARG A 38 -15.43 18.07 29.86
CA ARG A 38 -15.70 19.31 30.61
C ARG A 38 -14.63 20.39 30.39
N SER A 39 -13.39 19.98 30.20
CA SER A 39 -12.25 20.90 30.14
C SER A 39 -11.88 21.35 28.72
N GLY A 40 -12.34 20.65 27.68
CA GLY A 40 -11.92 20.89 26.29
C GLY A 40 -10.44 20.63 26.02
N ARG A 41 -9.68 20.13 27.00
CA ARG A 41 -8.23 19.92 26.88
C ARG A 41 -7.92 18.67 26.06
N ARG A 42 -6.91 18.76 25.19
CA ARG A 42 -6.38 17.61 24.43
C ARG A 42 -5.39 16.87 25.31
N ILE A 43 -5.75 15.68 25.78
CA ILE A 43 -4.96 14.92 26.76
C ILE A 43 -4.31 13.71 26.08
N ALA A 44 -3.03 13.48 26.36
CA ALA A 44 -2.29 12.28 25.97
C ALA A 44 -1.71 11.57 27.20
N LEU A 45 -1.91 10.25 27.32
CA LEU A 45 -1.39 9.49 28.44
C LEU A 45 -1.05 8.04 28.05
N PRO A 46 -0.01 7.44 28.65
CA PRO A 46 0.32 6.04 28.42
C PRO A 46 -0.66 5.14 29.16
N VAL A 47 -1.10 4.08 28.50
CA VAL A 47 -2.04 3.09 29.06
C VAL A 47 -1.58 1.68 28.79
N SER A 48 -1.79 0.78 29.76
CA SER A 48 -1.70 -0.65 29.49
C SER A 48 -2.94 -1.11 28.74
N TYR A 49 -2.75 -1.91 27.70
CA TYR A 49 -3.84 -2.36 26.84
C TYR A 49 -3.71 -3.85 26.52
N ALA A 50 -4.86 -4.49 26.29
CA ALA A 50 -4.99 -5.77 25.61
C ALA A 50 -5.83 -5.56 24.35
N ARG A 51 -5.55 -6.28 23.28
CA ARG A 51 -6.30 -6.18 22.02
C ARG A 51 -6.95 -7.52 21.69
N SER A 52 -8.24 -7.50 21.44
CA SER A 52 -9.00 -8.66 20.94
C SER A 52 -9.83 -8.21 19.73
N GLY A 53 -9.38 -8.59 18.53
CA GLY A 53 -10.00 -8.17 17.27
C GLY A 53 -10.08 -6.65 17.07
N ASP A 54 -11.31 -6.14 16.93
CA ASP A 54 -11.64 -4.72 16.78
C ASP A 54 -11.88 -4.00 18.13
N THR A 55 -11.62 -4.68 19.24
CA THR A 55 -11.78 -4.14 20.59
C THR A 55 -10.43 -3.99 21.27
N VAL A 56 -10.19 -2.82 21.87
CA VAL A 56 -9.03 -2.57 22.72
C VAL A 56 -9.48 -2.35 24.15
N ILE A 57 -8.95 -3.15 25.06
CA ILE A 57 -9.26 -3.10 26.49
C ILE A 57 -8.10 -2.40 27.19
N VAL A 58 -8.39 -1.27 27.83
CA VAL A 58 -7.42 -0.47 28.57
C VAL A 58 -7.68 -0.61 30.06
N ARG A 59 -6.68 -1.08 30.82
CA ARG A 59 -6.79 -1.17 32.28
C ARG A 59 -6.56 0.20 32.92
N VAL A 60 -7.47 0.61 33.79
CA VAL A 60 -7.34 1.84 34.59
C VAL A 60 -6.73 1.51 35.94
N GLY A 61 -5.47 1.10 35.97
CA GLY A 61 -4.79 0.74 37.23
C GLY A 61 -4.73 1.91 38.22
N ASN A 62 -5.01 1.64 39.50
CA ASN A 62 -5.09 2.66 40.56
C ASN A 62 -6.07 3.79 40.19
N ALA A 63 -7.30 3.41 39.84
CA ALA A 63 -8.33 4.34 39.39
C ALA A 63 -8.70 5.40 40.44
N ALA A 64 -8.57 5.09 41.74
CA ALA A 64 -8.84 6.02 42.83
C ALA A 64 -7.96 7.28 42.77
N ALA A 65 -6.71 7.15 42.33
CA ALA A 65 -5.76 8.26 42.20
C ALA A 65 -5.90 9.04 40.88
N LYS A 66 -6.82 8.64 39.99
CA LYS A 66 -6.91 9.15 38.61
C LYS A 66 -8.33 9.66 38.32
N ASN A 67 -8.45 10.66 37.45
CA ASN A 67 -9.75 11.23 37.07
C ASN A 67 -10.06 11.15 35.57
N TRP A 68 -9.06 10.80 34.73
CA TRP A 68 -9.20 10.83 33.27
C TRP A 68 -10.27 9.87 32.75
N TRP A 69 -10.40 8.68 33.38
CA TRP A 69 -11.33 7.62 33.01
C TRP A 69 -12.80 8.03 33.13
N ARG A 70 -13.10 9.06 33.95
CA ARG A 70 -14.46 9.59 34.14
C ARG A 70 -15.03 10.21 32.85
N ASN A 71 -14.18 10.61 31.91
CA ASN A 71 -14.64 11.10 30.59
C ASN A 71 -15.38 10.03 29.78
N PHE A 72 -15.13 8.75 30.06
CA PHE A 72 -15.66 7.61 29.32
C PHE A 72 -16.85 6.92 30.01
N ARG A 73 -17.37 7.46 31.13
CA ARG A 73 -18.62 6.98 31.74
C ARG A 73 -19.80 7.02 30.78
N THR A 74 -19.76 7.98 29.86
CA THR A 74 -20.58 8.03 28.65
C THR A 74 -19.66 7.77 27.46
N PRO A 75 -20.11 7.02 26.43
CA PRO A 75 -19.35 6.78 25.23
C PRO A 75 -18.71 8.06 24.67
N HIS A 76 -17.41 8.00 24.39
CA HIS A 76 -16.64 9.18 24.01
C HIS A 76 -15.51 8.87 23.02
N SER A 77 -15.28 9.77 22.08
CA SER A 77 -14.26 9.60 21.04
C SER A 77 -12.85 9.52 21.63
N VAL A 78 -12.06 8.57 21.15
CA VAL A 78 -10.69 8.34 21.60
C VAL A 78 -9.82 7.88 20.44
N SER A 79 -8.51 8.12 20.54
CA SER A 79 -7.52 7.56 19.63
C SER A 79 -6.43 6.88 20.44
N ILE A 80 -5.97 5.72 19.98
CA ILE A 80 -4.92 4.95 20.64
C ILE A 80 -3.82 4.62 19.63
N ARG A 81 -2.55 4.76 20.02
CA ARG A 81 -1.41 4.42 19.17
C ARG A 81 -0.87 3.05 19.55
N ILE A 82 -0.99 2.08 18.64
CA ILE A 82 -0.55 0.69 18.78
C ILE A 82 0.37 0.37 17.61
N ASP A 83 1.55 -0.21 17.86
CA ASP A 83 2.54 -0.57 16.83
C ASP A 83 2.89 0.58 15.84
N GLY A 84 2.79 1.82 16.30
CA GLY A 84 3.05 3.02 15.50
C GLY A 84 1.83 3.59 14.77
N ASP A 85 0.72 2.86 14.71
CA ASP A 85 -0.50 3.26 14.04
C ASP A 85 -1.51 3.91 14.99
N TRP A 86 -2.13 5.00 14.55
CA TRP A 86 -3.24 5.63 15.26
C TRP A 86 -4.57 4.97 14.88
N LEU A 87 -5.23 4.40 15.88
CA LEU A 87 -6.55 3.80 15.74
C LEU A 87 -7.58 4.68 16.44
N ALA A 88 -8.63 5.08 15.73
CA ALA A 88 -9.73 5.85 16.28
C ALA A 88 -10.87 4.92 16.74
N GLY A 89 -11.57 5.29 17.80
CA GLY A 89 -12.67 4.50 18.32
C GLY A 89 -13.55 5.27 19.29
N ILE A 90 -14.54 4.57 19.82
CA ILE A 90 -15.40 5.05 20.89
C ILE A 90 -15.04 4.28 22.16
N GLY A 91 -14.58 5.02 23.16
CA GLY A 91 -14.26 4.48 24.48
C GLY A 91 -15.49 4.50 25.38
N ARG A 92 -15.76 3.39 26.06
CA ARG A 92 -16.76 3.24 27.11
C ARG A 92 -16.15 2.58 28.35
N LEU A 93 -16.43 3.14 29.51
CA LEU A 93 -16.00 2.60 30.78
C LEU A 93 -16.87 1.39 31.17
N VAL A 94 -16.21 0.31 31.57
CA VAL A 94 -16.82 -0.86 32.21
C VAL A 94 -16.46 -0.81 33.69
N ALA A 95 -17.49 -0.70 34.54
CA ALA A 95 -17.34 -0.52 35.98
C ALA A 95 -17.16 -1.87 36.70
N PRO A 96 -16.38 -1.92 37.80
CA PRO A 96 -16.22 -3.13 38.60
C PRO A 96 -17.55 -3.65 39.15
N GLY A 97 -17.65 -4.98 39.31
CA GLY A 97 -18.83 -5.64 39.89
C GLY A 97 -19.99 -5.87 38.93
N THR A 98 -19.74 -5.79 37.62
CA THR A 98 -20.70 -6.17 36.57
C THR A 98 -20.23 -7.44 35.87
N ILE A 99 -21.14 -8.22 35.29
CA ILE A 99 -20.77 -9.43 34.51
C ILE A 99 -19.83 -9.06 33.35
N GLU A 100 -20.11 -7.95 32.68
CA GLU A 100 -19.26 -7.41 31.60
C GLU A 100 -17.82 -7.12 32.09
N HIS A 101 -17.65 -6.68 33.34
CA HIS A 101 -16.32 -6.45 33.91
C HIS A 101 -15.53 -7.75 34.06
N GLU A 102 -16.17 -8.83 34.53
CA GLU A 102 -15.53 -10.14 34.66
C GLU A 102 -15.11 -10.71 33.30
N GLU A 103 -15.97 -10.56 32.28
CA GLU A 103 -15.67 -10.99 30.90
C GLU A 103 -14.48 -10.21 30.31
N VAL A 104 -14.50 -8.88 30.44
CA VAL A 104 -13.43 -8.01 29.95
C VAL A 104 -12.12 -8.25 30.70
N GLU A 105 -12.19 -8.49 32.00
CA GLU A 105 -11.04 -8.86 32.81
C GLU A 105 -10.43 -10.19 32.37
N ALA A 106 -11.26 -11.22 32.10
CA ALA A 106 -10.79 -12.51 31.61
C ALA A 106 -10.03 -12.39 30.27
N VAL A 107 -10.58 -11.61 29.33
CA VAL A 107 -9.90 -11.33 28.04
C VAL A 107 -8.58 -10.57 28.26
N TYR A 108 -8.57 -9.57 29.14
CA TYR A 108 -7.36 -8.81 29.44
C TYR A 108 -6.27 -9.67 30.08
N LEU A 109 -6.63 -10.53 31.03
CA LEU A 109 -5.73 -11.44 31.74
C LEU A 109 -5.17 -12.55 30.85
N HIS A 110 -5.96 -13.04 29.88
CA HIS A 110 -5.50 -14.01 28.90
C HIS A 110 -4.29 -13.48 28.10
N GLU A 111 -4.36 -12.21 27.66
CA GLU A 111 -3.28 -11.54 26.95
C GLU A 111 -2.12 -11.12 27.89
N HIS A 112 -2.36 -11.03 29.20
CA HIS A 112 -1.36 -10.61 30.19
C HIS A 112 -1.23 -11.59 31.38
N PRO A 113 -0.78 -12.84 31.17
CA PRO A 113 -0.78 -13.89 32.21
C PRO A 113 0.05 -13.57 33.45
N ARG A 114 1.00 -12.63 33.35
CA ARG A 114 1.93 -12.27 34.42
C ARG A 114 1.46 -11.10 35.30
N GLN A 115 0.32 -10.47 34.99
CA GLN A 115 -0.19 -9.35 35.78
C GLN A 115 -1.15 -9.83 36.87
N ARG A 116 -0.91 -9.41 38.12
CA ARG A 116 -1.90 -9.51 39.21
C ARG A 116 -2.85 -8.31 39.10
N THR A 117 -4.12 -8.56 38.82
CA THR A 117 -5.16 -7.52 38.85
C THR A 117 -5.77 -7.40 40.24
N THR A 118 -6.17 -6.18 40.59
CA THR A 118 -7.02 -5.91 41.75
C THR A 118 -8.45 -5.85 41.26
N ALA A 119 -9.35 -6.62 41.89
CA ALA A 119 -10.77 -6.75 41.50
C ALA A 119 -11.58 -5.42 41.45
N THR A 120 -10.95 -4.30 41.80
CA THR A 120 -11.57 -2.97 41.88
C THR A 120 -11.18 -2.03 40.74
N ASP A 121 -10.27 -2.42 39.84
CA ASP A 121 -9.88 -1.55 38.73
C ASP A 121 -10.94 -1.58 37.60
N PRO A 122 -11.45 -0.43 37.13
CA PRO A 122 -12.30 -0.37 35.95
C PRO A 122 -11.49 -0.60 34.67
N TYR A 123 -12.18 -1.05 33.63
CA TYR A 123 -11.65 -1.17 32.28
C TYR A 123 -12.27 -0.14 31.35
N LEU A 124 -11.48 0.40 30.43
CA LEU A 124 -11.96 1.18 29.30
C LEU A 124 -11.97 0.27 28.08
N VAL A 125 -13.16 -0.03 27.58
CA VAL A 125 -13.34 -0.78 26.34
C VAL A 125 -13.44 0.23 25.20
N ILE A 126 -12.56 0.11 24.22
CA ILE A 126 -12.53 0.95 23.03
C ILE A 126 -12.96 0.08 21.86
N GLU A 127 -14.15 0.35 21.36
CA GLU A 127 -14.59 -0.17 20.07
C GLU A 127 -13.89 0.64 18.99
N LEU A 128 -12.94 0.01 18.31
CA LEU A 128 -12.25 0.65 17.21
C LEU A 128 -13.26 0.86 16.08
N ALA A 129 -13.31 2.07 15.54
CA ALA A 129 -14.04 2.30 14.31
C ALA A 129 -13.35 1.45 13.25
N ARG A 130 -14.01 0.36 12.79
CA ARG A 130 -13.50 -0.63 11.81
C ARG A 130 -12.43 -0.01 10.93
N THR A 131 -11.17 -0.22 11.32
CA THR A 131 -10.09 0.58 10.76
C THR A 131 -9.92 0.16 9.32
N GLN A 132 -9.99 1.13 8.41
CA GLN A 132 -9.41 0.94 7.10
C GLN A 132 -7.99 0.37 7.27
N PRO A 133 -7.59 -0.64 6.48
CA PRO A 133 -6.26 -1.21 6.62
C PRO A 133 -5.23 -0.08 6.55
N ASN A 134 -4.29 -0.06 7.51
CA ASN A 134 -3.24 0.94 7.60
C ASN A 134 -2.51 1.05 6.25
N HIS A 135 -1.94 2.23 5.96
CA HIS A 135 -1.28 2.49 4.67
C HIS A 135 -0.21 1.43 4.36
N THR A 136 0.49 0.93 5.37
CA THR A 136 1.49 -0.13 5.26
C THR A 136 0.93 -1.48 4.81
N SER A 137 -0.20 -1.93 5.37
CA SER A 137 -0.83 -3.21 4.98
C SER A 137 -1.39 -3.14 3.57
N ARG A 138 -2.06 -2.02 3.22
CA ARG A 138 -2.51 -1.78 1.84
C ARG A 138 -1.32 -1.78 0.89
N TRP A 139 -0.25 -1.07 1.21
CA TRP A 139 0.95 -1.03 0.37
C TRP A 139 1.57 -2.42 0.18
N ARG A 140 1.74 -3.19 1.27
CA ARG A 140 2.27 -4.57 1.19
C ARG A 140 1.41 -5.47 0.33
N GLN A 141 0.08 -5.40 0.50
CA GLN A 141 -0.85 -6.18 -0.29
C GLN A 141 -0.79 -5.82 -1.78
N TRP A 142 -0.71 -4.52 -2.09
CA TRP A 142 -0.50 -4.04 -3.46
C TRP A 142 0.82 -4.55 -4.02
N PHE A 143 1.91 -4.30 -3.30
CA PHE A 143 3.26 -4.67 -3.70
C PHE A 143 3.35 -6.15 -4.04
N THR A 144 2.93 -7.05 -3.15
CA THR A 144 3.05 -8.50 -3.40
C THR A 144 2.18 -8.97 -4.56
N THR A 145 0.92 -8.52 -4.61
CA THR A 145 -0.03 -8.97 -5.63
C THR A 145 0.36 -8.43 -7.01
N VAL A 146 0.69 -7.15 -7.11
CA VAL A 146 1.02 -6.51 -8.39
C VAL A 146 2.40 -6.93 -8.88
N THR A 147 3.38 -7.16 -7.99
CA THR A 147 4.67 -7.75 -8.39
C THR A 147 4.46 -9.12 -9.02
N ALA A 148 3.63 -9.99 -8.42
CA ALA A 148 3.33 -11.30 -8.98
C ALA A 148 2.63 -11.20 -10.34
N GLY A 149 1.63 -10.32 -10.46
CA GLY A 149 0.90 -10.12 -11.72
C GLY A 149 1.78 -9.58 -12.84
N GLU A 150 2.59 -8.56 -12.55
CA GLU A 150 3.54 -7.98 -13.50
C GLU A 150 4.58 -9.01 -13.95
N PHE A 151 5.20 -9.71 -12.99
CA PHE A 151 6.20 -10.73 -13.30
C PHE A 151 5.63 -11.86 -14.17
N LEU A 152 4.42 -12.34 -13.85
CA LEU A 152 3.73 -13.35 -14.66
C LEU A 152 3.34 -12.82 -16.04
N GLY A 153 2.90 -11.56 -16.12
CA GLY A 153 2.57 -10.89 -17.38
C GLY A 153 3.80 -10.77 -18.30
N PHE A 154 4.95 -10.40 -17.74
CA PHE A 154 6.22 -10.24 -18.44
C PHE A 154 6.77 -11.54 -19.05
N VAL A 155 6.35 -12.72 -18.56
CA VAL A 155 6.72 -14.00 -19.19
C VAL A 155 6.25 -14.05 -20.64
N ALA A 156 5.09 -13.47 -20.96
CA ALA A 156 4.55 -13.49 -22.32
C ALA A 156 5.46 -12.79 -23.34
N PRO A 157 5.87 -11.51 -23.17
CA PRO A 157 6.79 -10.87 -24.11
C PRO A 157 8.19 -11.50 -24.09
N ALA A 158 8.66 -12.01 -22.95
CA ALA A 158 9.95 -12.71 -22.89
C ALA A 158 9.95 -14.00 -23.75
N VAL A 159 8.89 -14.81 -23.65
CA VAL A 159 8.71 -16.02 -24.46
C VAL A 159 8.49 -15.67 -25.92
N ALA A 160 7.66 -14.67 -26.23
CA ALA A 160 7.45 -14.21 -27.60
C ALA A 160 8.76 -13.74 -28.24
N GLY A 161 9.56 -12.95 -27.52
CA GLY A 161 10.90 -12.56 -27.94
C GLY A 161 11.76 -13.79 -28.23
N ALA A 162 11.94 -14.69 -27.26
CA ALA A 162 12.81 -15.85 -27.40
C ALA A 162 12.43 -16.80 -28.55
N LEU A 163 11.13 -17.04 -28.78
CA LEU A 163 10.66 -17.98 -29.80
C LEU A 163 10.62 -17.37 -31.21
N LEU A 164 10.56 -16.05 -31.34
CA LEU A 164 10.33 -15.38 -32.62
C LEU A 164 11.58 -14.68 -33.17
N LEU A 165 12.71 -14.68 -32.45
CA LEU A 165 13.96 -13.99 -32.81
C LEU A 165 14.38 -14.17 -34.28
N ASP A 166 14.28 -15.38 -34.83
CA ASP A 166 14.72 -15.72 -36.19
C ASP A 166 13.58 -15.79 -37.22
N THR A 167 12.41 -15.23 -36.89
CA THR A 167 11.22 -15.27 -37.75
C THR A 167 11.02 -13.97 -38.53
N ALA A 168 10.12 -14.01 -39.53
CA ALA A 168 9.78 -12.82 -40.31
C ALA A 168 9.32 -11.66 -39.39
N PRO A 169 9.73 -10.40 -39.63
CA PRO A 169 9.42 -9.28 -38.72
C PRO A 169 7.92 -9.11 -38.44
N ALA A 170 7.06 -9.39 -39.41
CA ALA A 170 5.61 -9.36 -39.23
C ALA A 170 5.12 -10.35 -38.17
N LEU A 171 5.71 -11.55 -38.08
CA LEU A 171 5.39 -12.56 -37.07
C LEU A 171 5.90 -12.14 -35.68
N VAL A 172 7.09 -11.54 -35.61
CA VAL A 172 7.63 -10.96 -34.37
C VAL A 172 6.67 -9.90 -33.81
N VAL A 173 6.24 -8.96 -34.66
CA VAL A 173 5.30 -7.90 -34.27
C VAL A 173 3.97 -8.47 -33.83
N ALA A 174 3.39 -9.41 -34.59
CA ALA A 174 2.14 -10.06 -34.20
C ALA A 174 2.28 -10.77 -32.84
N GLY A 175 3.37 -11.49 -32.60
CA GLY A 175 3.65 -12.16 -31.34
C GLY A 175 3.81 -11.19 -30.17
N LEU A 176 4.54 -10.09 -30.35
CA LEU A 176 4.72 -9.06 -29.31
C LEU A 176 3.41 -8.35 -28.98
N LEU A 177 2.56 -8.07 -29.97
CA LEU A 177 1.24 -7.47 -29.72
C LEU A 177 0.28 -8.44 -29.02
N LEU A 178 0.32 -9.73 -29.34
CA LEU A 178 -0.41 -10.76 -28.58
C LEU A 178 0.10 -10.86 -27.15
N ALA A 179 1.42 -10.83 -26.96
CA ALA A 179 2.04 -10.80 -25.64
C ALA A 179 1.62 -9.56 -24.84
N ALA A 180 1.53 -8.39 -25.47
CA ALA A 180 1.03 -7.16 -24.85
C ALA A 180 -0.40 -7.30 -24.31
N VAL A 181 -1.27 -8.00 -25.05
CA VAL A 181 -2.64 -8.28 -24.60
C VAL A 181 -2.63 -9.17 -23.37
N VAL A 182 -1.82 -10.25 -23.37
CA VAL A 182 -1.68 -11.16 -22.23
C VAL A 182 -1.12 -10.43 -21.02
N GLU A 183 -0.02 -9.71 -21.18
CA GLU A 183 0.64 -8.95 -20.12
C GLU A 183 -0.31 -7.92 -19.51
N GLY A 184 -0.95 -7.10 -20.34
CA GLY A 184 -1.92 -6.09 -19.88
C GLY A 184 -3.13 -6.72 -19.18
N ALA A 185 -3.59 -7.89 -19.63
CA ALA A 185 -4.69 -8.60 -19.00
C ALA A 185 -4.31 -9.17 -17.63
N VAL A 186 -3.13 -9.79 -17.52
CA VAL A 186 -2.62 -10.35 -16.26
C VAL A 186 -2.34 -9.24 -15.25
N LEU A 187 -1.57 -8.21 -15.63
CA LEU A 187 -1.28 -7.05 -14.78
C LEU A 187 -2.57 -6.39 -14.29
N GLY A 188 -3.48 -6.06 -15.23
CA GLY A 188 -4.76 -5.44 -14.90
C GLY A 188 -5.61 -6.29 -13.97
N SER A 189 -5.61 -7.61 -14.16
CA SER A 189 -6.35 -8.54 -13.30
C SER A 189 -5.82 -8.52 -11.87
N PHE A 190 -4.52 -8.67 -11.68
CA PHE A 190 -3.89 -8.67 -10.35
C PHE A 190 -4.05 -7.32 -9.63
N GLN A 191 -3.91 -6.20 -10.33
CA GLN A 191 -4.23 -4.87 -9.79
C GLN A 191 -5.70 -4.82 -9.34
N SER A 192 -6.62 -5.32 -10.15
CA SER A 192 -8.06 -5.32 -9.82
C SER A 192 -8.40 -6.18 -8.59
N LEU A 193 -7.65 -7.25 -8.32
CA LEU A 193 -7.84 -8.10 -7.13
C LEU A 193 -7.62 -7.31 -5.84
N VAL A 194 -6.74 -6.31 -5.88
CA VAL A 194 -6.46 -5.39 -4.78
C VAL A 194 -7.46 -4.25 -4.78
N LEU A 195 -7.70 -3.61 -5.93
CA LEU A 195 -8.60 -2.45 -6.03
C LEU A 195 -10.05 -2.78 -5.63
N ARG A 196 -10.56 -3.96 -5.96
CA ARG A 196 -11.90 -4.41 -5.52
C ARG A 196 -12.06 -4.51 -3.99
N LYS A 197 -10.95 -4.64 -3.26
CA LYS A 197 -10.96 -4.65 -1.79
C LYS A 197 -10.87 -3.24 -1.20
N TRP A 198 -10.36 -2.27 -1.96
CA TRP A 198 -10.21 -0.89 -1.51
C TRP A 198 -11.39 -0.01 -1.93
N LEU A 199 -11.99 -0.32 -3.08
CA LEU A 199 -13.08 0.43 -3.68
C LEU A 199 -14.30 -0.48 -3.82
N ARG A 200 -15.41 -0.07 -3.21
CA ARG A 200 -16.71 -0.74 -3.35
C ARG A 200 -17.18 -0.61 -4.80
N ASP A 201 -17.74 -1.69 -5.36
CA ASP A 201 -18.30 -1.74 -6.72
C ASP A 201 -17.28 -1.36 -7.83
N PHE A 202 -16.03 -1.78 -7.65
CA PHE A 202 -14.97 -1.55 -8.64
C PHE A 202 -15.19 -2.36 -9.92
N ALA A 203 -15.20 -1.67 -11.07
CA ALA A 203 -15.44 -2.28 -12.38
C ALA A 203 -14.20 -2.99 -12.93
N THR A 204 -13.89 -4.20 -12.43
CA THR A 204 -12.73 -5.01 -12.85
C THR A 204 -12.60 -5.11 -14.37
N GLY A 205 -13.68 -5.40 -15.11
CA GLY A 205 -13.61 -5.54 -16.57
C GLY A 205 -13.26 -4.23 -17.32
N ARG A 206 -13.60 -3.07 -16.76
CA ARG A 206 -13.20 -1.77 -17.34
C ARG A 206 -11.72 -1.50 -17.06
N TRP A 207 -11.27 -1.82 -15.86
CA TRP A 207 -9.86 -1.69 -15.46
C TRP A 207 -8.93 -2.56 -16.31
N VAL A 208 -9.24 -3.86 -16.44
CA VAL A 208 -8.43 -4.81 -17.23
C VAL A 208 -8.36 -4.37 -18.69
N ARG A 209 -9.49 -3.98 -19.30
CA ARG A 209 -9.50 -3.48 -20.68
C ARG A 209 -8.66 -2.21 -20.85
N ALA A 210 -8.71 -1.28 -19.90
CA ALA A 210 -7.87 -0.09 -19.93
C ALA A 210 -6.37 -0.46 -19.86
N THR A 211 -5.99 -1.41 -19.00
CA THR A 211 -4.60 -1.90 -18.93
C THR A 211 -4.16 -2.55 -20.24
N VAL A 212 -4.99 -3.40 -20.84
CA VAL A 212 -4.73 -4.03 -22.14
C VAL A 212 -4.53 -2.99 -23.23
N VAL A 213 -5.42 -2.00 -23.32
CA VAL A 213 -5.29 -0.91 -24.32
C VAL A 213 -3.99 -0.15 -24.11
N GLY A 214 -3.65 0.22 -22.88
CA GLY A 214 -2.39 0.90 -22.57
C GLY A 214 -1.16 0.07 -22.93
N ALA A 215 -1.17 -1.24 -22.62
CA ALA A 215 -0.09 -2.15 -22.93
C ALA A 215 0.09 -2.32 -24.46
N VAL A 216 -0.99 -2.52 -25.21
CA VAL A 216 -0.95 -2.62 -26.68
C VAL A 216 -0.43 -1.34 -27.31
N VAL A 217 -0.82 -0.16 -26.82
CA VAL A 217 -0.29 1.13 -27.29
C VAL A 217 1.22 1.22 -27.04
N ALA A 218 1.67 0.89 -25.82
CA ALA A 218 3.10 0.91 -25.49
C ALA A 218 3.91 -0.07 -26.35
N TRP A 219 3.43 -1.31 -26.51
CA TRP A 219 4.10 -2.32 -27.32
C TRP A 219 4.07 -2.01 -28.82
N THR A 220 3.03 -1.34 -29.32
CA THR A 220 3.02 -0.84 -30.71
C THR A 220 4.21 0.09 -30.94
N ILE A 221 4.48 1.02 -30.01
CA ILE A 221 5.68 1.87 -30.05
C ILE A 221 6.95 1.02 -29.91
N GLY A 222 6.97 0.04 -29.01
CA GLY A 222 8.08 -0.89 -28.81
C GLY A 222 8.43 -1.74 -30.05
N THR A 223 7.47 -1.96 -30.97
CA THR A 223 7.72 -2.67 -32.23
C THR A 223 8.37 -1.81 -33.31
N VAL A 224 8.36 -0.48 -33.17
CA VAL A 224 8.94 0.43 -34.18
C VAL A 224 10.45 0.19 -34.36
N PRO A 225 11.27 0.10 -33.30
CA PRO A 225 12.69 -0.27 -33.44
C PRO A 225 12.90 -1.67 -34.02
N VAL A 226 11.98 -2.62 -33.81
CA VAL A 226 12.09 -3.98 -34.36
C VAL A 226 11.92 -3.97 -35.89
N LEU A 227 11.00 -3.15 -36.40
CA LEU A 227 10.72 -3.07 -37.83
C LEU A 227 11.64 -2.12 -38.59
N TYR A 228 12.10 -1.06 -37.93
CA TYR A 228 12.76 0.08 -38.58
C TYR A 228 14.07 0.49 -37.90
N GLY A 229 14.62 -0.34 -37.01
CA GLY A 229 15.81 -0.04 -36.21
C GLY A 229 16.98 0.51 -37.03
N ASP A 230 17.38 -0.22 -38.08
CA ASP A 230 18.50 0.17 -38.96
C ASP A 230 18.30 1.55 -39.58
N ARG A 231 17.07 1.84 -40.03
CA ARG A 231 16.74 3.15 -40.63
C ARG A 231 16.76 4.28 -39.61
N ILE A 232 16.36 4.00 -38.37
CA ILE A 232 16.35 4.99 -37.29
C ILE A 232 17.77 5.31 -36.83
N THR A 233 18.67 4.32 -36.82
CA THR A 233 20.09 4.53 -36.50
C THR A 233 20.84 5.34 -37.55
N ASP A 234 20.36 5.34 -38.80
CA ASP A 234 20.94 6.14 -39.89
C ASP A 234 20.52 7.63 -39.84
N TRP A 235 19.55 8.00 -39.00
CA TRP A 235 19.08 9.39 -38.91
C TRP A 235 20.07 10.32 -38.20
N PRO A 236 20.06 11.62 -38.52
CA PRO A 236 20.81 12.60 -37.74
C PRO A 236 20.41 12.55 -36.25
N PRO A 237 21.36 12.61 -35.29
CA PRO A 237 21.06 12.54 -33.86
C PRO A 237 20.03 13.57 -33.38
N ALA A 238 19.99 14.74 -34.03
CA ALA A 238 19.02 15.80 -33.75
C ALA A 238 17.56 15.41 -34.04
N VAL A 239 17.32 14.45 -34.93
CA VAL A 239 15.99 13.89 -35.25
C VAL A 239 15.73 12.61 -34.47
N GLN A 240 16.77 11.77 -34.31
CA GLN A 240 16.68 10.52 -33.59
C GLN A 240 16.30 10.71 -32.12
N ALA A 241 17.00 11.61 -31.41
CA ALA A 241 16.79 11.87 -29.99
C ALA A 241 15.34 12.28 -29.65
N PRO A 242 14.70 13.26 -30.32
CA PRO A 242 13.31 13.61 -30.00
C PRO A 242 12.32 12.49 -30.35
N VAL A 243 12.54 11.73 -31.42
CA VAL A 243 11.64 10.60 -31.77
C VAL A 243 11.70 9.50 -30.71
N ILE A 244 12.92 9.12 -30.27
CA ILE A 244 13.11 8.16 -29.18
C ILE A 244 12.48 8.69 -27.89
N ALA A 245 12.70 9.96 -27.55
CA ALA A 245 12.13 10.58 -26.36
C ALA A 245 10.60 10.54 -26.38
N VAL A 246 9.97 10.89 -27.51
CA VAL A 246 8.51 10.83 -27.67
C VAL A 246 8.02 9.39 -27.54
N GLY A 247 8.67 8.43 -28.18
CA GLY A 247 8.32 7.01 -28.05
C GLY A 247 8.39 6.51 -26.61
N ALA A 248 9.49 6.83 -25.91
CA ALA A 248 9.67 6.48 -24.51
C ALA A 248 8.60 7.12 -23.61
N LEU A 249 8.25 8.39 -23.85
CA LEU A 249 7.15 9.05 -23.13
C LEU A 249 5.81 8.34 -23.36
N VAL A 250 5.47 8.00 -24.61
CA VAL A 250 4.23 7.25 -24.91
C VAL A 250 4.22 5.93 -24.16
N MET A 251 5.33 5.17 -24.17
CA MET A 251 5.41 3.88 -23.48
C MET A 251 5.15 4.01 -21.97
N VAL A 252 5.80 4.94 -21.27
CA VAL A 252 5.67 5.04 -19.80
C VAL A 252 4.34 5.65 -19.35
N PHE A 253 3.67 6.43 -20.21
CA PHE A 253 2.39 7.07 -19.89
C PHE A 253 1.16 6.28 -20.35
N ALA A 254 1.26 5.38 -21.33
CA ALA A 254 0.11 4.74 -21.97
C ALA A 254 -0.85 4.04 -20.99
N ILE A 255 -0.32 3.17 -20.11
CA ILE A 255 -1.14 2.46 -19.11
C ILE A 255 -1.72 3.44 -18.09
N GLY A 256 -0.91 4.38 -17.60
CA GLY A 256 -1.34 5.37 -16.60
C GLY A 256 -2.49 6.23 -17.10
N VAL A 257 -2.42 6.70 -18.35
CA VAL A 257 -3.49 7.49 -19.00
C VAL A 257 -4.73 6.65 -19.24
N ALA A 258 -4.59 5.41 -19.74
CA ALA A 258 -5.74 4.53 -19.97
C ALA A 258 -6.49 4.23 -18.65
N GLN A 259 -5.77 3.91 -17.59
CA GLN A 259 -6.33 3.63 -16.27
C GLN A 259 -6.89 4.87 -15.57
N TRP A 260 -6.33 6.05 -15.84
CA TRP A 260 -6.83 7.33 -15.32
C TRP A 260 -8.31 7.58 -15.69
N PHE A 261 -8.73 7.22 -16.90
CA PHE A 261 -10.14 7.35 -17.32
C PHE A 261 -11.10 6.56 -16.43
N VAL A 262 -10.64 5.46 -15.82
CA VAL A 262 -11.42 4.67 -14.87
C VAL A 262 -11.37 5.27 -13.46
N LEU A 263 -10.21 5.79 -13.03
CA LEU A 263 -10.01 6.34 -11.69
C LEU A 263 -10.60 7.72 -11.47
N ARG A 264 -10.70 8.55 -12.52
CA ARG A 264 -11.27 9.90 -12.43
C ARG A 264 -12.72 9.92 -11.96
N GLU A 265 -13.45 8.83 -12.16
CA GLU A 265 -14.82 8.65 -11.64
C GLU A 265 -14.85 8.34 -10.13
N ARG A 266 -13.70 8.05 -9.51
CA ARG A 266 -13.60 7.51 -8.14
C ARG A 266 -12.82 8.40 -7.19
N THR A 267 -11.87 9.20 -7.68
CA THR A 267 -11.04 10.06 -6.84
C THR A 267 -10.68 11.36 -7.55
N GLU A 268 -10.70 12.47 -6.79
CA GLU A 268 -10.29 13.80 -7.27
C GLU A 268 -8.79 13.86 -7.60
N ARG A 269 -8.01 12.93 -7.04
CA ARG A 269 -6.55 12.88 -7.23
C ARG A 269 -6.11 11.90 -8.31
N ALA A 270 -7.03 11.46 -9.18
CA ALA A 270 -6.76 10.45 -10.19
C ALA A 270 -5.56 10.78 -11.10
N ALA A 271 -5.30 12.07 -11.37
CA ALA A 271 -4.17 12.50 -12.19
C ALA A 271 -2.80 12.06 -11.61
N LEU A 272 -2.69 11.86 -10.30
CA LEU A 272 -1.47 11.32 -9.68
C LEU A 272 -1.15 9.89 -10.14
N TRP A 273 -2.15 9.14 -10.61
CA TRP A 273 -1.97 7.78 -11.13
C TRP A 273 -1.15 7.73 -12.42
N ILE A 274 -1.26 8.77 -13.24
CA ILE A 274 -0.49 8.91 -14.49
C ILE A 274 1.00 8.98 -14.14
N TRP A 275 1.35 9.85 -13.18
CA TRP A 275 2.72 9.99 -12.67
C TRP A 275 3.20 8.75 -11.93
N ALA A 276 2.32 8.10 -11.15
CA ALA A 276 2.65 6.85 -10.47
C ALA A 276 3.11 5.76 -11.43
N ASN A 277 2.42 5.62 -12.58
CA ASN A 277 2.80 4.67 -13.62
C ASN A 277 4.11 5.07 -14.29
N ALA A 278 4.25 6.34 -14.71
CA ALA A 278 5.45 6.78 -15.41
C ALA A 278 6.71 6.59 -14.54
N VAL A 279 6.67 7.05 -13.28
CA VAL A 279 7.79 6.88 -12.34
C VAL A 279 8.01 5.40 -12.01
N GLY A 280 6.93 4.62 -11.87
CA GLY A 280 7.00 3.19 -11.60
C GLY A 280 7.69 2.41 -12.72
N TRP A 281 7.34 2.66 -13.97
CA TRP A 281 7.97 2.03 -15.13
C TRP A 281 9.41 2.48 -15.33
N ILE A 282 9.72 3.77 -15.15
CA ILE A 282 11.11 4.25 -15.20
C ILE A 282 11.96 3.55 -14.13
N ALA A 283 11.45 3.46 -12.89
CA ALA A 283 12.14 2.76 -11.81
C ALA A 283 12.27 1.26 -12.09
N GLY A 284 11.24 0.63 -12.64
CA GLY A 284 11.24 -0.76 -13.05
C GLY A 284 12.30 -1.06 -14.11
N LEU A 285 12.29 -0.31 -15.22
CA LEU A 285 13.25 -0.48 -16.31
C LEU A 285 14.69 -0.19 -15.85
N ALA A 286 14.89 0.81 -14.99
CA ALA A 286 16.19 1.06 -14.38
C ALA A 286 16.65 -0.12 -13.51
N ALA A 287 15.77 -0.70 -12.69
CA ALA A 287 16.08 -1.88 -11.88
C ALA A 287 16.39 -3.11 -12.75
N PHE A 288 15.63 -3.32 -13.83
CA PHE A 288 15.90 -4.35 -14.82
C PHE A 288 17.31 -4.19 -15.38
N ALA A 289 17.60 -3.02 -15.96
CA ALA A 289 18.88 -2.74 -16.61
C ALA A 289 20.07 -2.83 -15.64
N LEU A 290 19.91 -2.37 -14.40
CA LEU A 290 20.97 -2.44 -13.38
C LEU A 290 21.34 -3.87 -13.02
N ILE A 291 20.39 -4.81 -13.14
CA ILE A 291 20.62 -6.24 -12.86
C ILE A 291 21.07 -6.96 -14.11
N THR A 292 20.37 -6.81 -15.24
CA THR A 292 20.60 -7.63 -16.43
C THR A 292 21.85 -7.21 -17.19
N THR A 293 22.11 -5.91 -17.33
CA THR A 293 23.24 -5.39 -18.13
C THR A 293 24.61 -5.88 -17.63
N PRO A 294 24.95 -5.81 -16.32
CA PRO A 294 26.26 -6.31 -15.86
C PRO A 294 26.36 -7.84 -15.82
N LEU A 295 25.23 -8.55 -15.66
CA LEU A 295 25.23 -10.01 -15.53
C LEU A 295 25.21 -10.74 -16.88
N TRP A 296 24.60 -10.15 -17.90
CA TRP A 296 24.51 -10.73 -19.22
C TRP A 296 25.83 -10.61 -19.98
N GLN A 297 26.27 -11.70 -20.60
CA GLN A 297 27.46 -11.75 -21.46
C GLN A 297 27.18 -12.63 -22.69
N PRO A 298 27.75 -12.29 -23.87
CA PRO A 298 27.66 -13.14 -25.06
C PRO A 298 28.21 -14.55 -24.81
N GLY A 299 27.52 -15.58 -25.33
CA GLY A 299 27.96 -16.97 -25.23
C GLY A 299 27.62 -17.68 -23.91
N GLN A 300 26.89 -17.04 -22.99
CA GLN A 300 26.41 -17.67 -21.77
C GLN A 300 25.42 -18.82 -22.04
N PRO A 301 25.39 -19.88 -21.20
CA PRO A 301 24.38 -20.93 -21.31
C PRO A 301 22.97 -20.37 -21.24
N THR A 302 22.05 -20.93 -22.04
CA THR A 302 20.63 -20.49 -22.10
C THR A 302 19.98 -20.44 -20.72
N ALA A 303 20.24 -21.42 -19.86
CA ALA A 303 19.70 -21.45 -18.50
C ALA A 303 20.13 -20.23 -17.66
N LEU A 304 21.38 -19.77 -17.82
CA LEU A 304 21.88 -18.59 -17.12
C LEU A 304 21.23 -17.30 -17.66
N ILE A 305 21.09 -17.18 -18.97
CA ILE A 305 20.40 -16.03 -19.61
C ILE A 305 18.95 -15.95 -19.12
N VAL A 306 18.25 -17.08 -19.09
CA VAL A 306 16.87 -17.15 -18.57
C VAL A 306 16.85 -16.76 -17.08
N GLY A 307 17.78 -17.26 -16.27
CA GLY A 307 17.90 -16.89 -14.86
C GLY A 307 18.10 -15.39 -14.63
N ILE A 308 19.00 -14.76 -15.40
CA ILE A 308 19.25 -13.31 -15.36
C ILE A 308 17.99 -12.53 -15.76
N GLY A 309 17.31 -12.96 -16.83
CA GLY A 309 16.06 -12.35 -17.29
C GLY A 309 14.93 -12.44 -16.26
N LEU A 310 14.76 -13.59 -15.60
CA LEU A 310 13.77 -13.77 -14.53
C LEU A 310 14.09 -12.90 -13.32
N LEU A 311 15.37 -12.82 -12.91
CA LEU A 311 15.78 -11.95 -11.81
C LEU A 311 15.53 -10.47 -12.13
N GLY A 312 15.91 -10.04 -13.34
CA GLY A 312 15.66 -8.68 -13.83
C GLY A 312 14.17 -8.36 -13.90
N GLY A 313 13.36 -9.26 -14.47
CA GLY A 313 11.91 -9.10 -14.59
C GLY A 313 11.22 -9.02 -13.22
N LEU A 314 11.65 -9.82 -12.25
CA LEU A 314 11.12 -9.75 -10.89
C LEU A 314 11.47 -8.42 -10.21
N ALA A 315 12.70 -7.94 -10.37
CA ALA A 315 13.12 -6.65 -9.82
C ALA A 315 12.39 -5.46 -10.46
N MET A 316 12.20 -5.51 -11.78
CA MET A 316 11.39 -4.55 -12.52
C MET A 316 9.97 -4.50 -11.97
N ALA A 317 9.34 -5.66 -11.85
CA ALA A 317 7.99 -5.82 -11.33
C ALA A 317 7.86 -5.27 -9.90
N ALA A 318 8.82 -5.60 -9.03
CA ALA A 318 8.85 -5.14 -7.66
C ALA A 318 9.00 -3.62 -7.56
N ALA A 319 9.93 -3.03 -8.31
CA ALA A 319 10.16 -1.58 -8.30
C ALA A 319 8.92 -0.82 -8.80
N MET A 320 8.33 -1.26 -9.91
CA MET A 320 7.10 -0.67 -10.45
C MET A 320 5.93 -0.79 -9.46
N ALA A 321 5.72 -1.97 -8.86
CA ALA A 321 4.67 -2.20 -7.87
C ALA A 321 4.87 -1.39 -6.59
N ALA A 322 6.11 -1.22 -6.14
CA ALA A 322 6.44 -0.42 -4.96
C ALA A 322 6.06 1.05 -5.14
N VAL A 323 6.42 1.64 -6.28
CA VAL A 323 6.10 3.04 -6.61
C VAL A 323 4.59 3.21 -6.79
N THR A 324 3.96 2.40 -7.66
CA THR A 324 2.51 2.51 -7.92
C THR A 324 1.69 2.30 -6.65
N GLY A 325 2.10 1.39 -5.77
CA GLY A 325 1.45 1.16 -4.47
C GLY A 325 1.58 2.36 -3.54
N ALA A 326 2.75 3.01 -3.48
CA ALA A 326 2.97 4.16 -2.61
C ALA A 326 2.09 5.37 -3.00
N PHE A 327 1.83 5.54 -4.29
CA PHE A 327 0.86 6.52 -4.79
C PHE A 327 -0.58 6.06 -4.56
N GLY A 328 -0.90 4.82 -4.92
CA GLY A 328 -2.24 4.25 -4.85
C GLY A 328 -2.85 4.31 -3.45
N VAL A 329 -2.06 3.97 -2.42
CA VAL A 329 -2.51 4.02 -1.02
C VAL A 329 -2.88 5.44 -0.57
N ARG A 330 -2.12 6.46 -1.01
CA ARG A 330 -2.39 7.86 -0.65
C ARG A 330 -3.54 8.45 -1.47
N MET A 331 -3.61 8.09 -2.75
CA MET A 331 -4.63 8.57 -3.67
C MET A 331 -6.02 8.01 -3.31
N LEU A 332 -6.09 6.73 -2.94
CA LEU A 332 -7.33 6.00 -2.64
C LEU A 332 -7.66 5.99 -1.14
N ASP A 333 -7.12 6.93 -0.38
CA ASP A 333 -7.61 7.22 0.97
C ASP A 333 -9.05 7.74 0.88
N THR A 334 -9.94 7.27 1.76
CA THR A 334 -11.36 7.68 1.79
C THR A 334 -11.61 9.17 1.74
N ARG A 335 -10.68 9.99 2.27
CA ARG A 335 -10.80 11.45 2.24
C ARG A 335 -10.76 12.04 0.84
N ASN A 336 -10.25 11.29 -0.14
CA ASN A 336 -10.06 11.72 -1.53
C ASN A 336 -11.02 11.00 -2.49
N LEU A 337 -11.93 10.16 -1.98
CA LEU A 337 -12.90 9.44 -2.82
C LEU A 337 -14.11 10.32 -3.11
N VAL A 338 -14.58 10.28 -4.35
CA VAL A 338 -15.80 10.97 -4.76
C VAL A 338 -17.00 10.17 -4.23
N SER A 339 -17.93 10.85 -3.56
CA SER A 339 -19.15 10.19 -3.07
C SER A 339 -20.01 9.75 -4.27
N PRO A 340 -20.57 8.53 -4.27
CA PRO A 340 -21.49 8.11 -5.32
C PRO A 340 -22.73 9.03 -5.28
N HIS A 341 -23.03 9.64 -6.43
CA HIS A 341 -24.30 10.35 -6.68
C HIS A 341 -25.45 9.36 -6.86
#